data_AF-A0A7S0KVN8-F1
#
_entry.id   AF-A0A7S0KVN8-F1
#
_cell.length_a   1.000
_cell.length_b   1.000
_cell.length_c   1.000
_cell.angle_alpha   90.00
_cell.angle_beta   90.00
_cell.angle_gamma   90.00
#
_symmetry.space_group_name_H-M   'P 1'
#
loop_
_entity.id
_entity.type
_entity.pdbx_description
1 polymer ?
#
loop_
_entity_poly.entity_id
_entity_poly.type
_entity_poly.pdbx_seq_one_letter_code
_entity_poly.pdbx_strand_id
1 'polypeptide(L)'
;AIEKIRADIDKEMKAYITEESAGKEKGSEFEAAYAQVANLEDIIKHLKKEEAERNRVERDVRTQVDRLIKTIALKREKHREQTEKAGSLDNELDDLKKQTKENARRQKELSSAFHEVQSQRNKFAQLIEAGEQTKAETGEKLRVLANEIDILRSESGDKEIKLVHAHAQLTGAMTARDVLRQDINKRAVVFRESRDRIDEQANEIDGLNAVVNQGRREQIRLASRFEHETSRRDHTGLMLVERNDEVAALHERVNLQVEVGRRGEIELRNRDDEIRAFAAEIRKHELSVEASASLASNVPGLVAEVERLRKDLIVERRRVARLGAAAEDPDNGERWRALPGKDPGADELRAKMRDLKLAIEDKEDEIEENALMLAELDSLVERMTCEAASGRAESLELARTVNDLVTKIQSAEETTKSTVSELALCQATCEAARSNADVLKRRVAEARERVARGEAPDDEAEKRWARELAGEAPAEEEDDD
;
A
#
# COMPACT_ATOMS: atom_id res chain seq x y z
N ALA A 1 -30.10 277.91 13.28
CA ALA A 1 -30.12 278.04 14.76
C ALA A 1 -31.55 278.03 15.29
N ILE A 2 -32.43 278.91 14.80
CA ILE A 2 -33.85 278.94 15.15
C ILE A 2 -34.55 277.58 14.98
N GLU A 3 -34.23 277.00 13.83
CA GLU A 3 -34.71 275.73 13.28
C GLU A 3 -34.55 274.53 14.23
N LYS A 4 -33.69 274.63 15.26
CA LYS A 4 -33.52 273.60 16.27
C LYS A 4 -34.74 273.46 17.17
N ILE A 5 -35.49 274.55 17.43
CA ILE A 5 -36.59 274.56 18.41
C ILE A 5 -37.94 274.24 17.76
N ARG A 6 -38.14 274.61 16.49
CA ARG A 6 -39.35 274.24 15.72
C ARG A 6 -39.40 272.74 15.43
N ALA A 7 -38.24 272.14 15.18
CA ALA A 7 -38.17 270.70 14.98
C ALA A 7 -38.45 269.93 16.28
N ASP A 8 -38.02 270.44 17.44
CA ASP A 8 -38.18 269.74 18.71
C ASP A 8 -39.65 269.70 19.19
N ILE A 9 -40.47 270.73 18.90
CA ILE A 9 -41.88 270.76 19.35
C ILE A 9 -42.83 269.99 18.40
N ASP A 10 -42.59 270.03 17.08
CA ASP A 10 -43.31 269.16 16.13
C ASP A 10 -42.94 267.68 16.29
N LYS A 11 -41.80 267.39 16.95
CA LYS A 11 -41.35 266.03 17.28
C LYS A 11 -42.00 265.47 18.54
N GLU A 12 -42.39 266.31 19.50
CA GLU A 12 -43.07 265.83 20.72
C GLU A 12 -44.58 265.65 20.55
N MET A 13 -45.29 266.47 19.77
CA MET A 13 -46.76 266.32 19.71
C MET A 13 -47.24 265.27 18.69
N LYS A 14 -46.45 264.99 17.64
CA LYS A 14 -46.64 263.77 16.84
C LYS A 14 -46.39 262.49 17.64
N ALA A 15 -45.57 262.56 18.71
CA ALA A 15 -45.29 261.42 19.58
C ALA A 15 -46.53 260.99 20.39
N TYR A 16 -47.39 261.92 20.79
CA TYR A 16 -48.60 261.57 21.56
C TYR A 16 -49.68 260.90 20.71
N ILE A 17 -49.85 261.34 19.45
CA ILE A 17 -50.83 260.72 18.52
C ILE A 17 -50.36 259.33 18.05
N THR A 18 -49.06 259.01 18.13
CA THR A 18 -48.55 257.67 17.84
C THR A 18 -48.63 256.68 19.02
N GLU A 19 -48.77 257.17 20.26
CA GLU A 19 -48.73 256.29 21.45
C GLU A 19 -50.09 255.66 21.76
N GLU A 20 -51.20 256.32 21.43
CA GLU A 20 -52.55 255.75 21.67
C GLU A 20 -52.94 254.70 20.61
N SER A 21 -52.44 254.81 19.37
CA SER A 21 -52.59 253.75 18.36
C SER A 21 -51.81 252.47 18.68
N ALA A 22 -50.74 252.56 19.47
CA ALA A 22 -49.96 251.39 19.90
C ALA A 22 -50.69 250.52 20.94
N GLY A 23 -51.70 251.07 21.63
CA GLY A 23 -52.49 250.36 22.64
C GLY A 23 -53.46 249.32 22.05
N LYS A 24 -53.95 249.53 20.83
CA LYS A 24 -54.83 248.57 20.14
C LYS A 24 -54.07 247.47 19.39
N GLU A 25 -52.80 247.69 19.04
CA GLU A 25 -52.00 246.70 18.32
C GLU A 25 -51.37 245.67 19.27
N LYS A 26 -51.00 246.07 20.50
CA LYS A 26 -50.35 245.15 21.45
C LYS A 26 -51.28 244.15 22.16
N GLY A 27 -52.59 244.33 22.08
CA GLY A 27 -53.56 243.34 22.59
C GLY A 27 -53.76 242.15 21.65
N SER A 28 -53.71 242.38 20.33
CA SER A 28 -53.95 241.34 19.33
C SER A 28 -52.78 240.37 19.15
N GLU A 29 -51.57 240.77 19.54
CA GLU A 29 -50.37 239.93 19.40
C GLU A 29 -50.20 238.92 20.54
N PHE A 30 -50.83 239.15 21.71
CA PHE A 30 -50.74 238.23 22.85
C PHE A 30 -51.63 236.99 22.70
N GLU A 31 -52.80 237.12 22.07
CA GLU A 31 -53.69 235.98 21.81
C GLU A 31 -53.15 235.04 20.71
N ALA A 32 -52.34 235.54 19.78
CA ALA A 32 -51.72 234.73 18.74
C ALA A 32 -50.55 233.86 19.27
N ALA A 33 -49.76 234.37 20.22
CA ALA A 33 -48.61 233.65 20.77
C ALA A 33 -49.02 232.48 21.69
N TYR A 34 -50.13 232.59 22.42
CA TYR A 34 -50.59 231.53 23.32
C TYR A 34 -51.14 230.31 22.56
N ALA A 35 -51.74 230.53 21.38
CA ALA A 35 -52.24 229.45 20.52
C ALA A 35 -51.11 228.61 19.87
N GLN A 36 -49.93 229.19 19.63
CA GLN A 36 -48.80 228.46 19.06
C GLN A 36 -48.07 227.54 20.06
N VAL A 37 -48.01 227.92 21.33
CA VAL A 37 -47.35 227.11 22.38
C VAL A 37 -48.15 225.82 22.64
N ALA A 38 -49.48 225.91 22.70
CA ALA A 38 -50.34 224.74 22.91
C ALA A 38 -50.20 223.68 21.80
N ASN A 39 -49.99 224.09 20.55
CA ASN A 39 -49.89 223.16 19.42
C ASN A 39 -48.55 222.39 19.39
N LEU A 40 -47.46 222.99 19.91
CA LEU A 40 -46.15 222.33 19.97
C LEU A 40 -46.04 221.30 21.10
N GLU A 41 -46.79 221.47 22.19
CA GLU A 41 -46.83 220.51 23.30
C GLU A 41 -47.51 219.19 22.91
N ASP A 42 -48.52 219.21 22.04
CA ASP A 42 -49.18 217.99 21.56
C ASP A 42 -48.30 217.17 20.60
N ILE A 43 -47.46 217.82 19.79
CA ILE A 43 -46.54 217.12 18.86
C ILE A 43 -45.45 216.34 19.64
N ILE A 44 -44.92 216.92 20.73
CA ILE A 44 -43.90 216.24 21.57
C ILE A 44 -44.47 214.98 22.24
N LYS A 45 -45.75 215.00 22.62
CA LYS A 45 -46.44 213.82 23.19
C LYS A 45 -46.54 212.67 22.18
N HIS A 46 -46.80 212.97 20.91
CA HIS A 46 -46.91 211.95 19.86
C HIS A 46 -45.57 211.24 19.61
N LEU A 47 -44.46 211.99 19.52
CA LEU A 47 -43.13 211.43 19.23
C LEU A 47 -42.60 210.50 20.33
N LYS A 48 -42.86 210.80 21.61
CA LYS A 48 -42.49 209.90 22.72
C LYS A 48 -43.21 208.55 22.66
N LYS A 49 -44.40 208.48 22.06
CA LYS A 49 -45.16 207.24 21.94
C LYS A 49 -44.58 206.31 20.86
N GLU A 50 -44.12 206.87 19.75
CA GLU A 50 -43.46 206.10 18.68
C GLU A 50 -42.10 205.50 19.09
N GLU A 51 -41.33 206.22 19.92
CA GLU A 51 -40.03 205.72 20.42
C GLU A 51 -40.20 204.49 21.32
N ALA A 52 -41.25 204.46 22.14
CA ALA A 52 -41.56 203.31 23.00
C ALA A 52 -41.93 202.05 22.20
N GLU A 53 -42.61 202.20 21.05
CA GLU A 53 -42.96 201.08 20.18
C GLU A 53 -41.74 200.48 19.46
N ARG A 54 -40.81 201.31 18.96
CA ARG A 54 -39.59 200.82 18.29
C ARG A 54 -38.71 199.98 19.22
N ASN A 55 -38.53 200.44 20.46
CA ASN A 55 -37.72 199.71 21.46
C ASN A 55 -38.31 198.36 21.88
N ARG A 56 -39.63 198.13 21.66
CA ARG A 56 -40.26 196.84 21.91
C ARG A 56 -39.93 195.82 20.82
N VAL A 57 -39.94 196.25 19.54
CA VAL A 57 -39.66 195.39 18.38
C VAL A 57 -38.20 194.89 18.37
N GLU A 58 -37.24 195.75 18.74
CA GLU A 58 -35.82 195.35 18.75
C GLU A 58 -35.54 194.18 19.72
N ARG A 59 -36.20 194.18 20.89
CA ARG A 59 -36.05 193.12 21.90
C ARG A 59 -36.57 191.77 21.40
N ASP A 60 -37.69 191.75 20.70
CA ASP A 60 -38.28 190.50 20.19
C ASP A 60 -37.41 189.86 19.11
N VAL A 61 -36.84 190.64 18.19
CA VAL A 61 -35.95 190.12 17.13
C VAL A 61 -34.69 189.48 17.74
N ARG A 62 -34.10 190.10 18.76
CA ARG A 62 -32.90 189.56 19.44
C ARG A 62 -33.17 188.19 20.07
N THR A 63 -34.34 188.00 20.68
CA THR A 63 -34.72 186.69 21.24
C THR A 63 -34.99 185.61 20.19
N GLN A 64 -35.44 185.97 18.98
CA GLN A 64 -35.60 185.00 17.89
C GLN A 64 -34.26 184.49 17.35
N VAL A 65 -33.26 185.37 17.21
CA VAL A 65 -31.93 185.01 16.72
C VAL A 65 -31.25 183.99 17.65
N ASP A 66 -31.28 184.22 18.97
CA ASP A 66 -30.68 183.30 19.94
C ASP A 66 -31.35 181.92 19.95
N ARG A 67 -32.67 181.84 19.71
CA ARG A 67 -33.38 180.56 19.57
C ARG A 67 -32.94 179.78 18.32
N LEU A 68 -32.71 180.47 17.20
CA LEU A 68 -32.28 179.81 15.96
C LEU A 68 -30.87 179.24 16.06
N ILE A 69 -29.94 179.94 16.70
CA ILE A 69 -28.56 179.46 16.91
C ILE A 69 -28.55 178.15 17.71
N LYS A 70 -29.29 178.08 18.83
CA LYS A 70 -29.43 176.84 19.61
C LYS A 70 -30.03 175.70 18.81
N THR A 71 -31.02 175.98 17.97
CA THR A 71 -31.70 174.96 17.16
C THR A 71 -30.77 174.37 16.08
N ILE A 72 -29.91 175.19 15.47
CA ILE A 72 -28.95 174.74 14.46
C ILE A 72 -27.86 173.86 15.08
N ALA A 73 -27.34 174.21 16.26
CA ALA A 73 -26.33 173.41 16.96
C ALA A 73 -26.84 172.00 17.27
N LEU A 74 -28.06 171.89 17.82
CA LEU A 74 -28.72 170.60 18.10
C LEU A 74 -28.89 169.72 16.86
N LYS A 75 -29.20 170.30 15.69
CA LYS A 75 -29.34 169.53 14.45
C LYS A 75 -28.00 169.02 13.92
N ARG A 76 -26.91 169.78 14.08
CA ARG A 76 -25.57 169.33 13.69
C ARG A 76 -25.07 168.17 14.56
N GLU A 77 -25.28 168.25 15.87
CA GLU A 77 -24.95 167.17 16.81
C GLU A 77 -25.67 165.86 16.40
N LYS A 78 -26.99 165.94 16.17
CA LYS A 78 -27.79 164.78 15.71
C LYS A 78 -27.32 164.22 14.38
N HIS A 79 -26.92 165.06 13.43
CA HIS A 79 -26.40 164.57 12.15
C HIS A 79 -25.09 163.81 12.34
N ARG A 80 -24.21 164.29 13.22
CA ARG A 80 -22.93 163.63 13.52
C ARG A 80 -23.14 162.25 14.14
N GLU A 81 -24.02 162.16 15.15
CA GLU A 81 -24.39 160.87 15.76
C GLU A 81 -24.98 159.88 14.75
N GLN A 82 -25.83 160.35 13.81
CA GLN A 82 -26.42 159.49 12.78
C GLN A 82 -25.38 158.98 11.79
N THR A 83 -24.41 159.82 11.39
CA THR A 83 -23.31 159.38 10.51
C THR A 83 -22.38 158.38 11.17
N GLU A 84 -22.09 158.54 12.46
CA GLU A 84 -21.27 157.56 13.21
C GLU A 84 -22.01 156.21 13.34
N LYS A 85 -23.32 156.23 13.60
CA LYS A 85 -24.15 155.01 13.61
C LYS A 85 -24.26 154.33 12.24
N ALA A 86 -24.33 155.10 11.15
CA ALA A 86 -24.31 154.54 9.80
C ALA A 86 -22.98 153.84 9.50
N GLY A 87 -21.85 154.44 9.89
CA GLY A 87 -20.53 153.82 9.75
C GLY A 87 -20.37 152.54 10.59
N SER A 88 -20.91 152.50 11.82
CA SER A 88 -20.88 151.27 12.62
C SER A 88 -21.74 150.16 12.01
N LEU A 89 -22.92 150.52 11.49
CA LEU A 89 -23.80 149.56 10.80
C LEU A 89 -23.18 149.02 9.50
N ASP A 90 -22.49 149.85 8.71
CA ASP A 90 -21.80 149.39 7.51
C ASP A 90 -20.67 148.41 7.83
N ASN A 91 -19.91 148.64 8.91
CA ASN A 91 -18.90 147.70 9.38
C ASN A 91 -19.52 146.36 9.81
N GLU A 92 -20.62 146.39 10.58
CA GLU A 92 -21.36 145.18 10.95
C GLU A 92 -21.89 144.41 9.72
N LEU A 93 -22.36 145.13 8.70
CA LEU A 93 -22.88 144.55 7.46
C LEU A 93 -21.77 143.84 6.67
N ASP A 94 -20.57 144.42 6.61
CA ASP A 94 -19.41 143.80 5.99
C ASP A 94 -18.89 142.58 6.75
N ASP A 95 -18.93 142.61 8.08
CA ASP A 95 -18.60 141.44 8.90
C ASP A 95 -19.63 140.31 8.71
N LEU A 96 -20.93 140.62 8.68
CA LEU A 96 -21.98 139.64 8.39
C LEU A 96 -21.85 139.06 6.97
N LYS A 97 -21.48 139.86 5.96
CA LYS A 97 -21.21 139.38 4.60
C LYS A 97 -20.01 138.43 4.57
N LYS A 98 -18.93 138.74 5.29
CA LYS A 98 -17.75 137.85 5.41
C LYS A 98 -18.14 136.54 6.09
N GLN A 99 -18.88 136.61 7.20
CA GLN A 99 -19.41 135.42 7.88
C GLN A 99 -20.31 134.58 6.97
N THR A 100 -21.16 135.21 6.16
CA THR A 100 -22.03 134.50 5.21
C THR A 100 -21.21 133.77 4.14
N LYS A 101 -20.18 134.41 3.58
CA LYS A 101 -19.27 133.78 2.60
C LYS A 101 -18.47 132.63 3.23
N GLU A 102 -17.98 132.81 4.45
CA GLU A 102 -17.25 131.76 5.17
C GLU A 102 -18.17 130.58 5.49
N ASN A 103 -19.39 130.83 5.97
CA ASN A 103 -20.40 129.80 6.22
C ASN A 103 -20.79 129.06 4.95
N ALA A 104 -20.95 129.75 3.81
CA ALA A 104 -21.21 129.10 2.52
C ALA A 104 -20.03 128.21 2.08
N ARG A 105 -18.79 128.66 2.31
CA ARG A 105 -17.58 127.85 2.03
C ARG A 105 -17.56 126.60 2.92
N ARG A 106 -17.78 126.75 4.23
CA ARG A 106 -17.86 125.64 5.19
C ARG A 106 -18.98 124.66 4.83
N GLN A 107 -20.15 125.15 4.42
CA GLN A 107 -21.26 124.29 3.98
C GLN A 107 -20.88 123.47 2.74
N LYS A 108 -20.19 124.07 1.77
CA LYS A 108 -19.71 123.37 0.57
C LYS A 108 -18.65 122.32 0.91
N GLU A 109 -17.69 122.65 1.77
CA GLU A 109 -16.66 121.72 2.25
C GLU A 109 -17.31 120.53 3.00
N LEU A 110 -18.25 120.79 3.91
CA LEU A 110 -18.98 119.76 4.64
C LEU A 110 -19.84 118.88 3.71
N SER A 111 -20.52 119.46 2.72
CA SER A 111 -21.29 118.69 1.74
C SER A 111 -20.41 117.78 0.88
N SER A 112 -19.24 118.27 0.45
CA SER A 112 -18.26 117.46 -0.28
C SER A 112 -17.74 116.30 0.58
N ALA A 113 -17.35 116.58 1.83
CA ALA A 113 -16.89 115.55 2.77
C ALA A 113 -18.00 114.53 3.06
N PHE A 114 -19.25 114.95 3.20
CA PHE A 114 -20.38 114.05 3.40
C PHE A 114 -20.59 113.12 2.20
N HIS A 115 -20.52 113.63 0.97
CA HIS A 115 -20.62 112.79 -0.24
C HIS A 115 -19.46 111.81 -0.36
N GLU A 116 -18.24 112.22 0.01
CA GLU A 116 -17.08 111.32 0.05
C GLU A 116 -17.26 110.21 1.08
N VAL A 117 -17.70 110.53 2.31
CA VAL A 117 -18.00 109.54 3.35
C VAL A 117 -19.14 108.62 2.90
N GLN A 118 -20.18 109.13 2.25
CA GLN A 118 -21.27 108.32 1.71
C GLN A 118 -20.77 107.35 0.63
N SER A 119 -19.89 107.82 -0.26
CA SER A 119 -19.24 106.98 -1.29
C SER A 119 -18.36 105.91 -0.66
N GLN A 120 -17.52 106.27 0.31
CA GLN A 120 -16.66 105.35 1.06
C GLN A 120 -17.49 104.31 1.83
N ARG A 121 -18.57 104.73 2.52
CA ARG A 121 -19.51 103.83 3.20
C ARG A 121 -20.12 102.84 2.22
N ASN A 122 -20.58 103.30 1.05
CA ASN A 122 -21.13 102.42 0.03
C ASN A 122 -20.07 101.42 -0.49
N LYS A 123 -18.82 101.86 -0.68
CA LYS A 123 -17.70 100.99 -1.06
C LYS A 123 -17.39 99.95 0.01
N PHE A 124 -17.37 100.33 1.28
CA PHE A 124 -17.17 99.38 2.38
C PHE A 124 -18.34 98.41 2.51
N ALA A 125 -19.59 98.86 2.32
CA ALA A 125 -20.75 97.98 2.31
C ALA A 125 -20.63 96.92 1.19
N GLN A 126 -20.25 97.33 -0.03
CA GLN A 126 -20.01 96.39 -1.13
C GLN A 126 -18.88 95.40 -0.84
N LEU A 127 -17.77 95.85 -0.24
CA LEU A 127 -16.66 94.97 0.14
C LEU A 127 -17.05 93.99 1.25
N ILE A 128 -17.89 94.40 2.21
CA ILE A 128 -18.43 93.52 3.25
C ILE A 128 -19.32 92.47 2.61
N GLU A 129 -20.25 92.86 1.74
CA GLU A 129 -21.16 91.93 1.05
C GLU A 129 -20.39 90.93 0.19
N ALA A 130 -19.39 91.38 -0.57
CA ALA A 130 -18.50 90.49 -1.32
C ALA A 130 -17.68 89.56 -0.40
N GLY A 131 -17.22 90.06 0.75
CA GLY A 131 -16.54 89.27 1.78
C GLY A 131 -17.44 88.20 2.41
N GLU A 132 -18.69 88.53 2.68
CA GLU A 132 -19.69 87.60 3.21
C GLU A 132 -20.05 86.53 2.19
N GLN A 133 -20.24 86.90 0.92
CA GLN A 133 -20.47 85.95 -0.17
C GLN A 133 -19.29 84.99 -0.34
N THR A 134 -18.06 85.49 -0.42
CA THR A 134 -16.86 84.63 -0.55
C THR A 134 -16.66 83.73 0.67
N LYS A 135 -16.95 84.21 1.88
CA LYS A 135 -16.96 83.37 3.10
C LYS A 135 -18.01 82.26 3.02
N ALA A 136 -19.22 82.56 2.53
CA ALA A 136 -20.27 81.56 2.37
C ALA A 136 -19.88 80.49 1.32
N GLU A 137 -19.38 80.91 0.15
CA GLU A 137 -18.94 80.01 -0.91
C GLU A 137 -17.78 79.10 -0.48
N THR A 138 -16.79 79.65 0.23
CA THR A 138 -15.67 78.87 0.77
C THR A 138 -16.12 77.93 1.90
N GLY A 139 -17.06 78.36 2.73
CA GLY A 139 -17.71 77.50 3.73
C GLY A 139 -18.45 76.31 3.11
N GLU A 140 -19.16 76.53 2.01
CA GLU A 140 -19.81 75.45 1.24
C GLU A 140 -18.78 74.49 0.65
N LYS A 141 -17.73 75.02 0.01
CA LYS A 141 -16.63 74.20 -0.54
C LYS A 141 -15.96 73.34 0.54
N LEU A 142 -15.71 73.90 1.73
CA LEU A 142 -15.16 73.14 2.85
C LEU A 142 -16.11 72.02 3.30
N ARG A 143 -17.43 72.25 3.31
CA ARG A 143 -18.40 71.20 3.65
C ARG A 143 -18.43 70.08 2.61
N VAL A 144 -18.41 70.43 1.32
CA VAL A 144 -18.34 69.43 0.23
C VAL A 144 -17.05 68.61 0.33
N LEU A 145 -15.90 69.26 0.55
CA LEU A 145 -14.63 68.56 0.72
C LEU A 145 -14.60 67.69 1.98
N ALA A 146 -15.22 68.13 3.09
CA ALA A 146 -15.34 67.30 4.28
C ALA A 146 -16.15 66.03 4.01
N ASN A 147 -17.31 66.15 3.34
CA ASN A 147 -18.11 65.00 2.92
C ASN A 147 -17.33 64.07 1.98
N GLU A 148 -16.58 64.64 1.03
CA GLU A 148 -15.74 63.86 0.11
C GLU A 148 -14.64 63.08 0.85
N ILE A 149 -14.00 63.70 1.85
CA ILE A 149 -13.01 63.02 2.70
C ILE A 149 -13.66 61.85 3.44
N ASP A 150 -14.86 62.03 3.98
CA ASP A 150 -15.57 60.97 4.70
C ASP A 150 -16.00 59.82 3.78
N ILE A 151 -16.47 60.12 2.56
CA ILE A 151 -16.77 59.12 1.53
C ILE A 151 -15.51 58.34 1.17
N LEU A 152 -14.41 59.02 0.85
CA LEU A 152 -13.15 58.38 0.48
C LEU A 152 -12.57 57.52 1.62
N ARG A 153 -12.73 57.95 2.88
CA ARG A 153 -12.35 57.14 4.05
C ARG A 153 -13.19 55.88 4.17
N SER A 154 -14.51 55.98 3.99
CA SER A 154 -15.40 54.82 3.99
C SER A 154 -15.04 53.84 2.87
N GLU A 155 -14.83 54.35 1.64
CA GLU A 155 -14.43 53.52 0.51
C GLU A 155 -13.05 52.87 0.71
N SER A 156 -12.10 53.60 1.31
CA SER A 156 -10.79 53.05 1.65
C SER A 156 -10.91 51.92 2.66
N GLY A 157 -11.73 52.11 3.71
CA GLY A 157 -12.02 51.06 4.71
C GLY A 157 -12.66 49.83 4.08
N ASP A 158 -13.64 50.00 3.20
CA ASP A 158 -14.29 48.89 2.48
C ASP A 158 -13.30 48.13 1.58
N LYS A 159 -12.40 48.85 0.90
CA LYS A 159 -11.34 48.25 0.09
C LYS A 159 -10.34 47.47 0.95
N GLU A 160 -10.00 48.00 2.13
CA GLU A 160 -9.09 47.33 3.07
C GLU A 160 -9.70 46.04 3.63
N ILE A 161 -10.99 46.05 4.01
CA ILE A 161 -11.72 44.84 4.42
C ILE A 161 -11.72 43.80 3.29
N LYS A 162 -12.04 44.21 2.05
CA LYS A 162 -12.04 43.30 0.89
C LYS A 162 -10.64 42.73 0.61
N LEU A 163 -9.59 43.54 0.77
CA LEU A 163 -8.21 43.11 0.57
C LEU A 163 -7.81 42.06 1.61
N VAL A 164 -8.10 42.30 2.89
CA VAL A 164 -7.85 41.33 3.97
C VAL A 164 -8.61 40.03 3.72
N HIS A 165 -9.88 40.11 3.32
CA HIS A 165 -10.67 38.93 2.98
C HIS A 165 -10.08 38.14 1.81
N ALA A 166 -9.69 38.81 0.73
CA ALA A 166 -9.04 38.19 -0.42
C ALA A 166 -7.69 37.55 -0.05
N HIS A 167 -6.91 38.21 0.80
CA HIS A 167 -5.64 37.67 1.29
C HIS A 167 -5.84 36.41 2.14
N ALA A 168 -6.85 36.39 3.01
CA ALA A 168 -7.21 35.21 3.80
C ALA A 168 -7.67 34.05 2.90
N GLN A 169 -8.50 34.32 1.89
CA GLN A 169 -8.93 33.31 0.91
C GLN A 169 -7.75 32.74 0.11
N LEU A 170 -6.85 33.61 -0.37
CA LEU A 170 -5.65 33.18 -1.08
C LEU A 170 -4.76 32.29 -0.20
N THR A 171 -4.54 32.70 1.04
CA THR A 171 -3.77 31.92 2.01
C THR A 171 -4.41 30.54 2.24
N GLY A 172 -5.73 30.49 2.44
CA GLY A 172 -6.46 29.22 2.57
C GLY A 172 -6.39 28.34 1.32
N ALA A 173 -6.45 28.93 0.12
CA ALA A 173 -6.30 28.19 -1.12
C ALA A 173 -4.87 27.65 -1.31
N MET A 174 -3.85 28.41 -0.89
CA MET A 174 -2.44 27.99 -0.94
C MET A 174 -2.17 26.83 0.02
N THR A 175 -2.67 26.89 1.26
CA THR A 175 -2.51 25.77 2.22
C THR A 175 -3.23 24.53 1.75
N ALA A 176 -4.46 24.64 1.23
CA ALA A 176 -5.20 23.52 0.65
C ALA A 176 -4.46 22.90 -0.55
N ARG A 177 -3.89 23.73 -1.44
CA ARG A 177 -3.06 23.26 -2.56
C ARG A 177 -1.85 22.47 -2.05
N ASP A 178 -1.17 22.95 -1.02
CA ASP A 178 0.05 22.32 -0.51
C ASP A 178 -0.26 20.98 0.18
N VAL A 179 -1.37 20.88 0.90
CA VAL A 179 -1.88 19.60 1.43
C VAL A 179 -2.18 18.63 0.30
N LEU A 180 -2.91 19.05 -0.73
CA LEU A 180 -3.22 18.19 -1.88
C LEU A 180 -1.96 17.74 -2.63
N ARG A 181 -0.96 18.60 -2.78
CA ARG A 181 0.34 18.23 -3.36
C ARG A 181 1.06 17.19 -2.53
N GLN A 182 1.04 17.33 -1.20
CA GLN A 182 1.63 16.33 -0.30
C GLN A 182 0.91 14.98 -0.42
N ASP A 183 -0.42 14.98 -0.49
CA ASP A 183 -1.21 13.76 -0.65
C ASP A 183 -1.00 13.08 -2.00
N ILE A 184 -0.88 13.86 -3.09
CA ILE A 184 -0.52 13.34 -4.42
C ILE A 184 0.86 12.66 -4.35
N ASN A 185 1.85 13.29 -3.72
CA ASN A 185 3.18 12.71 -3.57
C ASN A 185 3.16 11.42 -2.74
N LYS A 186 2.43 11.39 -1.62
CA LYS A 186 2.26 10.17 -0.81
C LYS A 186 1.64 9.05 -1.63
N ARG A 187 0.55 9.32 -2.35
CA ARG A 187 -0.12 8.34 -3.22
C ARG A 187 0.79 7.86 -4.35
N ALA A 188 1.61 8.74 -4.93
CA ALA A 188 2.56 8.38 -5.97
C ALA A 188 3.69 7.47 -5.46
N VAL A 189 4.10 7.60 -4.19
CA VAL A 189 5.05 6.66 -3.56
C VAL A 189 4.39 5.29 -3.38
N VAL A 190 3.21 5.23 -2.76
CA VAL A 190 2.47 3.96 -2.56
C VAL A 190 2.17 3.27 -3.89
N PHE A 191 1.84 4.02 -4.94
CA PHE A 191 1.60 3.47 -6.26
C PHE A 191 2.88 2.85 -6.87
N ARG A 192 4.05 3.49 -6.67
CA ARG A 192 5.33 2.93 -7.13
C ARG A 192 5.67 1.66 -6.36
N GLU A 193 5.57 1.67 -5.04
CA GLU A 193 5.80 0.47 -4.21
C GLU A 193 4.88 -0.69 -4.61
N SER A 194 3.60 -0.40 -4.87
CA SER A 194 2.66 -1.43 -5.34
C SER A 194 3.01 -1.94 -6.73
N ARG A 195 3.55 -1.09 -7.61
CA ARG A 195 4.00 -1.50 -8.95
C ARG A 195 5.26 -2.35 -8.87
N ASP A 196 6.23 -1.97 -8.05
CA ASP A 196 7.46 -2.72 -7.81
C ASP A 196 7.11 -4.13 -7.27
N ARG A 197 6.16 -4.23 -6.34
CA ARG A 197 5.62 -5.53 -5.87
C ARG A 197 4.98 -6.37 -6.97
N ILE A 198 4.22 -5.75 -7.88
CA ILE A 198 3.63 -6.47 -9.02
C ILE A 198 4.72 -6.99 -9.94
N ASP A 199 5.75 -6.19 -10.21
CA ASP A 199 6.88 -6.59 -11.06
C ASP A 199 7.70 -7.71 -10.40
N GLU A 200 7.92 -7.66 -9.08
CA GLU A 200 8.52 -8.75 -8.29
C GLU A 200 7.70 -10.05 -8.40
N GLN A 201 6.38 -9.98 -8.17
CA GLN A 201 5.48 -11.13 -8.29
C GLN A 201 5.43 -11.69 -9.71
N ALA A 202 5.48 -10.84 -10.74
CA ALA A 202 5.52 -11.29 -12.13
C ALA A 202 6.80 -12.08 -12.42
N ASN A 203 7.96 -11.61 -11.94
CA ASN A 203 9.22 -12.32 -12.07
C ASN A 203 9.21 -13.67 -11.32
N GLU A 204 8.60 -13.73 -10.14
CA GLU A 204 8.43 -14.96 -9.38
C GLU A 204 7.53 -15.97 -10.12
N ILE A 205 6.42 -15.51 -10.69
CA ILE A 205 5.52 -16.33 -11.52
C ILE A 205 6.28 -16.91 -12.72
N ASP A 206 7.11 -16.10 -13.40
CA ASP A 206 7.92 -16.58 -14.52
C ASP A 206 8.96 -17.63 -14.09
N GLY A 207 9.58 -17.43 -12.92
CA GLY A 207 10.48 -18.41 -12.31
C GLY A 207 9.79 -19.73 -11.99
N LEU A 208 8.64 -19.69 -11.33
CA LEU A 208 7.83 -20.87 -11.00
C LEU A 208 7.37 -21.59 -12.28
N ASN A 209 6.95 -20.85 -13.31
CA ASN A 209 6.58 -21.42 -14.60
C ASN A 209 7.74 -22.15 -15.27
N ALA A 210 8.97 -21.63 -15.16
CA ALA A 210 10.16 -22.31 -15.68
C ALA A 210 10.40 -23.65 -14.95
N VAL A 211 10.28 -23.68 -13.62
CA VAL A 211 10.41 -24.90 -12.81
C VAL A 211 9.32 -25.91 -13.15
N VAL A 212 8.05 -25.48 -13.26
CA VAL A 212 6.93 -26.35 -13.66
C VAL A 212 7.19 -26.95 -15.05
N ASN A 213 7.66 -26.16 -16.01
CA ASN A 213 7.97 -26.64 -17.35
C ASN A 213 9.18 -27.58 -17.38
N GLN A 214 10.15 -27.42 -16.49
CA GLN A 214 11.23 -28.39 -16.30
C GLN A 214 10.69 -29.70 -15.72
N GLY A 215 9.91 -29.64 -14.64
CA GLY A 215 9.29 -30.81 -14.00
C GLY A 215 8.42 -31.60 -14.97
N ARG A 216 7.61 -30.92 -15.80
CA ARG A 216 6.82 -31.57 -16.87
C ARG A 216 7.71 -32.31 -17.89
N ARG A 217 8.83 -31.71 -18.30
CA ARG A 217 9.78 -32.36 -19.22
C ARG A 217 10.41 -33.59 -18.61
N GLU A 218 10.78 -33.52 -17.33
CA GLU A 218 11.33 -34.65 -16.58
C GLU A 218 10.28 -35.77 -16.40
N GLN A 219 9.04 -35.42 -16.10
CA GLN A 219 7.93 -36.37 -16.00
C GLN A 219 7.70 -37.13 -17.32
N ILE A 220 7.65 -36.42 -18.45
CA ILE A 220 7.51 -37.04 -19.77
C ILE A 220 8.69 -37.96 -20.07
N ARG A 221 9.92 -37.51 -19.78
CA ARG A 221 11.13 -38.31 -19.98
C ARG A 221 11.12 -39.58 -19.13
N LEU A 222 10.67 -39.48 -17.88
CA LEU A 222 10.59 -40.60 -16.96
C LEU A 222 9.51 -41.60 -17.40
N ALA A 223 8.33 -41.12 -17.80
CA ALA A 223 7.26 -41.96 -18.35
C ALA A 223 7.72 -42.76 -19.58
N SER A 224 8.39 -42.09 -20.53
CA SER A 224 8.95 -42.76 -21.71
C SER A 224 9.99 -43.83 -21.37
N ARG A 225 10.85 -43.58 -20.36
CA ARG A 225 11.80 -44.59 -19.87
C ARG A 225 11.10 -45.78 -19.23
N PHE A 226 10.08 -45.54 -18.40
CA PHE A 226 9.30 -46.61 -17.79
C PHE A 226 8.58 -47.47 -18.83
N GLU A 227 7.99 -46.86 -19.85
CA GLU A 227 7.33 -47.57 -20.95
C GLU A 227 8.34 -48.44 -21.74
N HIS A 228 9.54 -47.92 -21.97
CA HIS A 228 10.62 -48.66 -22.62
C HIS A 228 11.07 -49.88 -21.78
N GLU A 229 11.32 -49.70 -20.48
CA GLU A 229 11.75 -50.79 -19.60
C GLU A 229 10.63 -51.81 -19.38
N THR A 230 9.37 -51.38 -19.34
CA THR A 230 8.20 -52.27 -19.32
C THR A 230 8.15 -53.11 -20.59
N SER A 231 8.32 -52.48 -21.76
CA SER A 231 8.36 -53.19 -23.05
C SER A 231 9.53 -54.20 -23.11
N ARG A 232 10.71 -53.84 -22.60
CA ARG A 232 11.87 -54.76 -22.49
C ARG A 232 11.59 -55.94 -21.56
N ARG A 233 11.01 -55.67 -20.39
CA ARG A 233 10.62 -56.72 -19.44
C ARG A 233 9.60 -57.66 -20.06
N ASP A 234 8.57 -57.12 -20.70
CA ASP A 234 7.49 -57.92 -21.29
C ASP A 234 8.00 -58.78 -22.46
N HIS A 235 8.87 -58.21 -23.31
CA HIS A 235 9.56 -58.98 -24.36
C HIS A 235 10.41 -60.11 -23.78
N THR A 236 11.17 -59.83 -22.72
CA THR A 236 12.00 -60.83 -22.05
C THR A 236 11.14 -61.90 -21.36
N GLY A 237 10.02 -61.51 -20.76
CA GLY A 237 9.02 -62.41 -20.19
C GLY A 237 8.45 -63.36 -21.23
N LEU A 238 8.10 -62.86 -22.41
CA LEU A 238 7.64 -63.68 -23.54
C LEU A 238 8.71 -64.69 -23.96
N MET A 239 9.95 -64.25 -24.15
CA MET A 239 11.07 -65.14 -24.51
C MET A 239 11.31 -66.24 -23.47
N LEU A 240 11.15 -65.94 -22.17
CA LEU A 240 11.28 -66.93 -21.10
C LEU A 240 10.14 -67.95 -21.12
N VAL A 241 8.92 -67.52 -21.42
CA VAL A 241 7.77 -68.43 -21.60
C VAL A 241 8.02 -69.35 -22.78
N GLU A 242 8.41 -68.81 -23.94
CA GLU A 242 8.74 -69.61 -25.13
C GLU A 242 9.84 -70.64 -24.84
N ARG A 243 10.89 -70.24 -24.11
CA ARG A 243 11.97 -71.15 -23.71
C ARG A 243 11.52 -72.22 -22.72
N ASN A 244 10.64 -71.89 -21.79
CA ASN A 244 10.04 -72.87 -20.89
C ASN A 244 9.16 -73.87 -21.65
N ASP A 245 8.40 -73.41 -22.64
CA ASP A 245 7.58 -74.28 -23.51
C ASP A 245 8.48 -75.22 -24.35
N GLU A 246 9.60 -74.71 -24.89
CA GLU A 246 10.62 -75.52 -25.56
C GLU A 246 11.18 -76.60 -24.62
N VAL A 247 11.52 -76.24 -23.38
CA VAL A 247 12.04 -77.17 -22.38
C VAL A 247 10.99 -78.23 -22.01
N ALA A 248 9.73 -77.84 -21.81
CA ALA A 248 8.64 -78.78 -21.54
C ALA A 248 8.44 -79.77 -22.69
N ALA A 249 8.45 -79.30 -23.93
CA ALA A 249 8.36 -80.14 -25.12
C ALA A 249 9.55 -81.11 -25.23
N LEU A 250 10.77 -80.66 -24.89
CA LEU A 250 11.95 -81.52 -24.85
C LEU A 250 11.84 -82.60 -23.76
N HIS A 251 11.34 -82.26 -22.57
CA HIS A 251 11.10 -83.23 -21.50
C HIS A 251 10.09 -84.29 -21.92
N GLU A 252 8.98 -83.90 -22.54
CA GLU A 252 8.00 -84.85 -23.06
C GLU A 252 8.61 -85.77 -24.12
N ARG A 253 9.43 -85.20 -25.03
CA ARG A 253 10.14 -85.97 -26.05
C ARG A 253 11.14 -86.97 -25.46
N VAL A 254 11.87 -86.57 -24.42
CA VAL A 254 12.79 -87.47 -23.69
C VAL A 254 12.01 -88.60 -23.01
N ASN A 255 10.90 -88.28 -22.34
CA ASN A 255 10.07 -89.29 -21.68
C ASN A 255 9.52 -90.31 -22.68
N LEU A 256 9.02 -89.86 -23.84
CA LEU A 256 8.60 -90.72 -24.93
C LEU A 256 9.76 -91.60 -25.44
N GLN A 257 10.95 -91.02 -25.62
CA GLN A 257 12.13 -91.77 -26.07
C GLN A 257 12.55 -92.84 -25.05
N VAL A 258 12.49 -92.54 -23.76
CA VAL A 258 12.77 -93.50 -22.67
C VAL A 258 11.75 -94.63 -22.67
N GLU A 259 10.46 -94.33 -22.85
CA GLU A 259 9.41 -95.35 -22.93
C GLU A 259 9.59 -96.26 -24.15
N VAL A 260 9.89 -95.67 -25.32
CA VAL A 260 10.23 -96.44 -26.54
C VAL A 260 11.48 -97.29 -26.31
N GLY A 261 12.51 -96.75 -25.68
CA GLY A 261 13.74 -97.47 -25.33
C GLY A 261 13.45 -98.67 -24.43
N ARG A 262 12.68 -98.47 -23.35
CA ARG A 262 12.27 -99.55 -22.44
C ARG A 262 11.47 -100.63 -23.17
N ARG A 263 10.54 -100.27 -24.06
CA ARG A 263 9.82 -101.25 -24.90
C ARG A 263 10.78 -102.01 -25.81
N GLY A 264 11.74 -101.32 -26.42
CA GLY A 264 12.78 -101.94 -27.24
C GLY A 264 13.67 -102.91 -26.46
N GLU A 265 14.08 -102.57 -25.24
CA GLU A 265 14.85 -103.46 -24.36
C GLU A 265 14.08 -104.73 -23.98
N ILE A 266 12.78 -104.60 -23.67
CA ILE A 266 11.92 -105.75 -23.39
C ILE A 266 11.85 -106.65 -24.63
N GLU A 267 11.63 -106.07 -25.81
CA GLU A 267 11.55 -106.84 -27.04
C GLU A 267 12.88 -107.51 -27.39
N LEU A 268 14.02 -106.83 -27.21
CA LEU A 268 15.35 -107.42 -27.38
C LEU A 268 15.56 -108.60 -26.42
N ARG A 269 15.17 -108.48 -25.15
CA ARG A 269 15.23 -109.60 -24.19
C ARG A 269 14.37 -110.78 -24.64
N ASN A 270 13.16 -110.52 -25.15
CA ASN A 270 12.31 -111.58 -25.70
C ASN A 270 12.99 -112.29 -26.89
N ARG A 271 13.64 -111.53 -27.79
CA ARG A 271 14.38 -112.11 -28.93
C ARG A 271 15.62 -112.88 -28.47
N ASP A 272 16.34 -112.42 -27.46
CA ASP A 272 17.44 -113.16 -26.84
C ASP A 272 16.97 -114.47 -26.21
N ASP A 273 15.80 -114.47 -25.55
CA ASP A 273 15.17 -115.68 -25.02
C ASP A 273 14.77 -116.66 -26.13
N GLU A 274 14.20 -116.18 -27.23
CA GLU A 274 13.93 -117.00 -28.41
C GLU A 274 15.20 -117.58 -29.02
N ILE A 275 16.27 -116.79 -29.16
CA ILE A 275 17.57 -117.27 -29.65
C ILE A 275 18.12 -118.34 -28.72
N ARG A 276 18.04 -118.14 -27.39
CA ARG A 276 18.45 -119.15 -26.40
C ARG A 276 17.62 -120.43 -26.53
N ALA A 277 16.32 -120.31 -26.74
CA ALA A 277 15.44 -121.46 -26.96
C ALA A 277 15.81 -122.22 -28.24
N PHE A 278 15.99 -121.53 -29.36
CA PHE A 278 16.44 -122.15 -30.61
C PHE A 278 17.83 -122.78 -30.50
N ALA A 279 18.77 -122.14 -29.80
CA ALA A 279 20.09 -122.72 -29.56
C ALA A 279 20.00 -124.02 -28.73
N ALA A 280 19.10 -124.08 -27.74
CA ALA A 280 18.84 -125.30 -26.99
C ALA A 280 18.20 -126.40 -27.85
N GLU A 281 17.28 -126.04 -28.76
CA GLU A 281 16.70 -126.97 -29.73
C GLU A 281 17.75 -127.51 -30.71
N ILE A 282 18.61 -126.64 -31.26
CA ILE A 282 19.73 -127.03 -32.12
C ILE A 282 20.62 -128.02 -31.37
N ARG A 283 21.05 -127.70 -30.15
CA ARG A 283 21.91 -128.60 -29.35
C ARG A 283 21.25 -129.95 -29.07
N LYS A 284 19.94 -129.97 -28.80
CA LYS A 284 19.17 -131.21 -28.65
C LYS A 284 19.19 -132.03 -29.94
N HIS A 285 19.01 -131.39 -31.09
CA HIS A 285 19.09 -132.06 -32.38
C HIS A 285 20.50 -132.56 -32.70
N GLU A 286 21.55 -131.79 -32.41
CA GLU A 286 22.95 -132.20 -32.55
C GLU A 286 23.25 -133.44 -31.70
N LEU A 287 22.89 -133.44 -30.41
CA LEU A 287 23.03 -134.62 -29.54
C LEU A 287 22.25 -135.83 -30.06
N SER A 288 21.05 -135.61 -30.60
CA SER A 288 20.25 -136.67 -31.23
C SER A 288 20.93 -137.25 -32.48
N VAL A 289 21.59 -136.41 -33.27
CA VAL A 289 22.37 -136.83 -34.44
C VAL A 289 23.62 -137.57 -34.00
N GLU A 290 24.36 -137.09 -33.01
CA GLU A 290 25.54 -137.78 -32.44
C GLU A 290 25.18 -139.15 -31.88
N ALA A 291 24.09 -139.25 -31.12
CA ALA A 291 23.58 -140.53 -30.61
C ALA A 291 23.21 -141.48 -31.77
N SER A 292 22.53 -140.97 -32.80
CA SER A 292 22.18 -141.74 -34.00
C SER A 292 23.41 -142.17 -34.79
N ALA A 293 24.43 -141.32 -34.89
CA ALA A 293 25.70 -141.62 -35.56
C ALA A 293 26.52 -142.67 -34.77
N SER A 294 26.53 -142.59 -33.44
CA SER A 294 27.15 -143.61 -32.57
C SER A 294 26.47 -144.97 -32.74
N LEU A 295 25.13 -145.00 -32.74
CA LEU A 295 24.36 -146.21 -33.04
C LEU A 295 24.67 -146.75 -34.45
N ALA A 296 24.74 -145.87 -35.46
CA ALA A 296 25.10 -146.24 -36.83
C ALA A 296 26.53 -146.80 -36.93
N SER A 297 27.49 -146.28 -36.16
CA SER A 297 28.87 -146.79 -36.11
C SER A 297 28.97 -148.23 -35.60
N ASN A 298 28.01 -148.70 -34.81
CA ASN A 298 27.95 -150.09 -34.34
C ASN A 298 27.38 -151.05 -35.41
N VAL A 299 26.71 -150.52 -36.44
CA VAL A 299 26.07 -151.33 -37.49
C VAL A 299 27.08 -152.18 -38.27
N PRO A 300 28.24 -151.69 -38.75
CA PRO A 300 29.23 -152.53 -39.42
C PRO A 300 29.76 -153.67 -38.55
N GLY A 301 29.96 -153.44 -37.25
CA GLY A 301 30.39 -154.48 -36.30
C GLY A 301 29.32 -155.54 -36.10
N LEU A 302 28.05 -155.14 -35.96
CA LEU A 302 26.92 -156.06 -35.90
C LEU A 302 26.74 -156.85 -37.20
N VAL A 303 26.94 -156.22 -38.36
CA VAL A 303 26.91 -156.89 -39.67
C VAL A 303 28.04 -157.92 -39.77
N ALA A 304 29.25 -157.59 -39.33
CA ALA A 304 30.37 -158.53 -39.29
C ALA A 304 30.11 -159.72 -38.36
N GLU A 305 29.49 -159.47 -37.20
CA GLU A 305 29.10 -160.51 -36.25
C GLU A 305 28.00 -161.43 -36.81
N VAL A 306 27.00 -160.87 -37.51
CA VAL A 306 25.99 -161.65 -38.23
C VAL A 306 26.64 -162.53 -39.31
N GLU A 307 27.60 -161.99 -40.07
CA GLU A 307 28.33 -162.76 -41.08
C GLU A 307 29.22 -163.86 -40.46
N ARG A 308 29.84 -163.59 -39.30
CA ARG A 308 30.58 -164.59 -38.53
C ARG A 308 29.66 -165.71 -38.06
N LEU A 309 28.53 -165.36 -37.42
CA LEU A 309 27.54 -166.32 -36.95
C LEU A 309 26.94 -167.13 -38.10
N ARG A 310 26.75 -166.54 -39.29
CA ARG A 310 26.35 -167.28 -40.51
C ARG A 310 27.41 -168.30 -40.94
N LYS A 311 28.69 -167.94 -40.90
CA LYS A 311 29.80 -168.87 -41.18
C LYS A 311 29.87 -169.99 -40.16
N ASP A 312 29.80 -169.67 -38.86
CA ASP A 312 29.80 -170.64 -37.78
C ASP A 312 28.60 -171.59 -37.88
N LEU A 313 27.42 -171.08 -38.25
CA LEU A 313 26.24 -171.89 -38.51
C LEU A 313 26.46 -172.87 -39.67
N ILE A 314 27.17 -172.50 -40.74
CA ILE A 314 27.51 -173.41 -41.84
C ILE A 314 28.48 -174.49 -41.35
N VAL A 315 29.48 -174.13 -40.55
CA VAL A 315 30.44 -175.08 -39.97
C VAL A 315 29.75 -176.08 -39.05
N GLU A 316 28.87 -175.60 -38.17
CA GLU A 316 28.10 -176.46 -37.27
C GLU A 316 27.09 -177.32 -38.03
N ARG A 317 26.44 -176.82 -39.08
CA ARG A 317 25.60 -177.65 -39.97
C ARG A 317 26.41 -178.78 -40.63
N ARG A 318 27.66 -178.54 -41.04
CA ARG A 318 28.56 -179.58 -41.56
C ARG A 318 29.00 -180.56 -40.46
N ARG A 319 29.17 -180.10 -39.22
CA ARG A 319 29.49 -180.95 -38.07
C ARG A 319 28.32 -181.87 -37.72
N VAL A 320 27.10 -181.33 -37.71
CA VAL A 320 25.86 -182.11 -37.51
C VAL A 320 25.67 -183.12 -38.63
N ALA A 321 25.93 -182.77 -39.89
CA ALA A 321 25.86 -183.74 -40.99
C ALA A 321 26.88 -184.89 -40.83
N ARG A 322 28.11 -184.61 -40.36
CA ARG A 322 29.11 -185.66 -40.05
C ARG A 322 28.71 -186.54 -38.87
N LEU A 323 28.21 -185.94 -37.79
CA LEU A 323 27.76 -186.67 -36.60
C LEU A 323 26.48 -187.47 -36.89
N GLY A 324 25.60 -186.98 -37.77
CA GLY A 324 24.42 -187.70 -38.26
C GLY A 324 24.81 -188.95 -39.06
N ALA A 325 25.77 -188.84 -39.97
CA ALA A 325 26.28 -189.99 -40.73
C ALA A 325 26.97 -191.03 -39.84
N ALA A 326 27.59 -190.62 -38.72
CA ALA A 326 28.18 -191.52 -37.73
C ALA A 326 27.16 -192.12 -36.75
N ALA A 327 25.91 -191.63 -36.73
CA ALA A 327 24.84 -192.10 -35.86
C ALA A 327 23.92 -193.16 -36.51
N GLU A 328 24.04 -193.39 -37.81
CA GLU A 328 23.23 -194.38 -38.57
C GLU A 328 23.91 -195.76 -38.71
N ASP A 329 25.08 -195.98 -38.09
CA ASP A 329 25.79 -197.27 -38.07
C ASP A 329 25.49 -198.07 -36.77
N PRO A 330 24.87 -199.28 -36.82
CA PRO A 330 24.25 -199.91 -35.64
C PRO A 330 25.17 -200.65 -34.64
N ASP A 331 26.49 -200.72 -34.81
CA ASP A 331 27.37 -201.60 -34.01
C ASP A 331 28.24 -200.92 -32.93
N ASN A 332 27.94 -199.67 -32.52
CA ASN A 332 28.81 -198.93 -31.60
C ASN A 332 28.42 -199.04 -30.11
N GLY A 333 29.28 -199.71 -29.34
CA GLY A 333 29.10 -200.13 -27.94
C GLY A 333 29.32 -199.08 -26.85
N GLU A 334 29.44 -197.79 -27.17
CA GLU A 334 29.67 -196.72 -26.18
C GLU A 334 28.39 -195.97 -25.74
N ARG A 335 27.21 -196.55 -25.97
CA ARG A 335 25.92 -195.83 -25.85
C ARG A 335 25.38 -195.61 -24.42
N TRP A 336 26.12 -195.81 -23.33
CA TRP A 336 25.67 -195.29 -22.02
C TRP A 336 26.72 -195.22 -20.89
N ARG A 337 26.64 -194.15 -20.07
CA ARG A 337 27.04 -194.11 -18.63
C ARG A 337 26.41 -192.91 -17.88
N ALA A 338 26.19 -193.04 -16.56
CA ALA A 338 25.52 -192.05 -15.67
C ALA A 338 26.44 -191.51 -14.54
N LEU A 339 26.23 -190.26 -14.07
CA LEU A 339 26.94 -189.59 -12.93
C LEU A 339 26.05 -188.53 -12.17
N PRO A 340 26.32 -188.15 -10.87
CA PRO A 340 25.34 -187.57 -9.90
C PRO A 340 25.64 -186.18 -9.17
N GLY A 341 24.58 -185.57 -8.54
CA GLY A 341 24.50 -184.67 -7.31
C GLY A 341 24.67 -183.10 -7.41
N LYS A 342 24.20 -182.16 -6.54
CA LYS A 342 23.06 -181.88 -5.56
C LYS A 342 23.14 -180.38 -5.05
N ASP A 343 22.04 -179.71 -4.62
CA ASP A 343 21.91 -178.26 -4.24
C ASP A 343 21.91 -177.90 -2.71
N PRO A 344 22.21 -176.64 -2.27
CA PRO A 344 22.31 -176.17 -0.87
C PRO A 344 21.00 -175.62 -0.22
N GLY A 345 21.00 -175.41 1.11
CA GLY A 345 19.80 -175.26 1.97
C GLY A 345 19.59 -173.95 2.78
N ALA A 346 18.41 -173.87 3.43
CA ALA A 346 17.69 -172.68 3.90
C ALA A 346 18.33 -171.77 4.98
N ASP A 347 19.48 -172.13 5.55
CA ASP A 347 20.13 -171.32 6.60
C ASP A 347 20.94 -170.15 6.05
N GLU A 348 21.49 -170.28 4.84
CA GLU A 348 22.21 -169.20 4.14
C GLU A 348 21.29 -168.03 3.74
N LEU A 349 19.99 -168.30 3.53
CA LEU A 349 18.98 -167.29 3.21
C LEU A 349 18.51 -166.49 4.45
N ARG A 350 18.57 -167.07 5.65
CA ARG A 350 18.14 -166.40 6.90
C ARG A 350 19.17 -165.41 7.45
N ALA A 351 20.45 -165.63 7.18
CA ALA A 351 21.52 -164.68 7.54
C ALA A 351 21.36 -163.37 6.76
N LYS A 352 21.16 -163.47 5.44
CA LYS A 352 21.02 -162.32 4.52
C LYS A 352 19.80 -161.43 4.80
N MET A 353 18.77 -161.98 5.43
CA MET A 353 17.54 -161.24 5.78
C MET A 353 17.67 -160.42 7.09
N ARG A 354 18.65 -160.73 7.95
CA ARG A 354 18.93 -159.93 9.15
C ARG A 354 19.81 -158.72 8.83
N ASP A 355 20.80 -158.90 7.95
CA ASP A 355 21.70 -157.81 7.55
C ASP A 355 20.95 -156.68 6.83
N LEU A 356 19.92 -157.01 6.05
CA LEU A 356 19.07 -156.01 5.37
C LEU A 356 18.12 -155.25 6.30
N LYS A 357 17.83 -155.75 7.53
CA LYS A 357 16.97 -155.02 8.48
C LYS A 357 17.76 -153.96 9.26
N LEU A 358 18.99 -154.27 9.65
CA LEU A 358 19.89 -153.31 10.30
C LEU A 358 20.23 -152.12 9.38
N ALA A 359 20.40 -152.37 8.08
CA ALA A 359 20.66 -151.30 7.11
C ALA A 359 19.46 -150.36 6.87
N ILE A 360 18.25 -150.74 7.28
CA ILE A 360 17.05 -149.89 7.17
C ILE A 360 16.92 -148.99 8.39
N GLU A 361 17.18 -149.51 9.60
CA GLU A 361 17.16 -148.70 10.85
C GLU A 361 18.21 -147.57 10.82
N ASP A 362 19.45 -147.85 10.36
CA ASP A 362 20.50 -146.82 10.21
C ASP A 362 20.10 -145.68 9.24
N LYS A 363 19.22 -145.96 8.25
CA LYS A 363 18.76 -144.95 7.29
C LYS A 363 17.56 -144.14 7.78
N GLU A 364 16.81 -144.65 8.74
CA GLU A 364 15.70 -143.92 9.37
C GLU A 364 16.24 -142.87 10.36
N ASP A 365 17.29 -143.20 11.12
CA ASP A 365 17.96 -142.26 12.04
C ASP A 365 18.60 -141.06 11.29
N GLU A 366 19.22 -141.31 10.13
CA GLU A 366 19.82 -140.26 9.28
C GLU A 366 18.77 -139.28 8.70
N ILE A 367 17.51 -139.72 8.55
CA ILE A 367 16.41 -138.88 8.07
C ILE A 367 15.88 -137.99 9.20
N GLU A 368 15.79 -138.50 10.43
CA GLU A 368 15.38 -137.69 11.60
C GLU A 368 16.40 -136.59 11.93
N GLU A 369 17.69 -136.86 11.81
CA GLU A 369 18.75 -135.86 12.06
C GLU A 369 18.72 -134.72 11.02
N ASN A 370 18.48 -135.05 9.74
CA ASN A 370 18.32 -134.06 8.68
C ASN A 370 17.03 -133.24 8.81
N ALA A 371 15.94 -133.80 9.35
CA ALA A 371 14.70 -133.08 9.59
C ALA A 371 14.84 -132.02 10.72
N LEU A 372 15.61 -132.33 11.77
CA LEU A 372 15.94 -131.39 12.85
C LEU A 372 16.80 -130.22 12.34
N MET A 373 17.80 -130.50 11.50
CA MET A 373 18.65 -129.47 10.87
C MET A 373 17.87 -128.51 9.98
N LEU A 374 16.86 -129.00 9.23
CA LEU A 374 15.99 -128.17 8.40
C LEU A 374 15.09 -127.23 9.24
N ALA A 375 14.54 -127.72 10.35
CA ALA A 375 13.72 -126.89 11.24
C ALA A 375 14.51 -125.75 11.90
N GLU A 376 15.80 -125.98 12.21
CA GLU A 376 16.68 -124.97 12.78
C GLU A 376 17.12 -123.92 11.73
N LEU A 377 17.30 -124.35 10.48
CA LEU A 377 17.57 -123.46 9.34
C LEU A 377 16.35 -122.58 9.02
N ASP A 378 15.15 -123.14 9.01
CA ASP A 378 13.90 -122.38 8.77
C ASP A 378 13.64 -121.34 9.87
N SER A 379 13.89 -121.68 11.14
CA SER A 379 13.86 -120.74 12.28
C SER A 379 14.87 -119.60 12.16
N LEU A 380 16.04 -119.86 11.58
CA LEU A 380 17.07 -118.84 11.34
C LEU A 380 16.67 -117.91 10.18
N VAL A 381 16.07 -118.47 9.12
CA VAL A 381 15.57 -117.71 7.97
C VAL A 381 14.37 -116.84 8.35
N GLU A 382 13.44 -117.33 9.18
CA GLU A 382 12.33 -116.54 9.71
C GLU A 382 12.79 -115.37 10.61
N ARG A 383 13.84 -115.57 11.43
CA ARG A 383 14.44 -114.47 12.22
C ARG A 383 15.08 -113.41 11.35
N MET A 384 15.90 -113.81 10.37
CA MET A 384 16.58 -112.87 9.46
C MET A 384 15.58 -112.11 8.58
N THR A 385 14.48 -112.73 8.18
CA THR A 385 13.42 -112.07 7.41
C THR A 385 12.55 -111.14 8.26
N CYS A 386 12.28 -111.47 9.52
CA CYS A 386 11.63 -110.57 10.48
C CYS A 386 12.50 -109.35 10.82
N GLU A 387 13.81 -109.52 11.04
CA GLU A 387 14.76 -108.42 11.29
C GLU A 387 14.90 -107.50 10.05
N ALA A 388 14.90 -108.07 8.84
CA ALA A 388 14.90 -107.29 7.60
C ALA A 388 13.57 -106.58 7.30
N ALA A 389 12.46 -107.01 7.92
CA ALA A 389 11.14 -106.39 7.81
C ALA A 389 10.95 -105.28 8.88
N SER A 390 11.40 -105.49 10.12
CA SER A 390 11.37 -104.47 11.18
C SER A 390 12.29 -103.29 10.85
N GLY A 391 13.50 -103.54 10.31
CA GLY A 391 14.40 -102.47 9.88
C GLY A 391 13.86 -101.62 8.73
N ARG A 392 12.96 -102.15 7.89
CA ARG A 392 12.28 -101.40 6.82
C ARG A 392 11.14 -100.52 7.33
N ALA A 393 10.41 -100.96 8.35
CA ALA A 393 9.37 -100.15 8.98
C ALA A 393 9.98 -99.00 9.80
N GLU A 394 11.03 -99.28 10.59
CA GLU A 394 11.76 -98.26 11.36
C GLU A 394 12.50 -97.26 10.44
N SER A 395 13.10 -97.72 9.33
CA SER A 395 13.73 -96.81 8.37
C SER A 395 12.73 -95.91 7.63
N LEU A 396 11.50 -96.39 7.41
CA LEU A 396 10.43 -95.60 6.77
C LEU A 396 9.81 -94.57 7.72
N GLU A 397 9.62 -94.92 8.99
CA GLU A 397 9.20 -93.98 10.04
C GLU A 397 10.31 -92.98 10.36
N LEU A 398 11.58 -93.40 10.37
CA LEU A 398 12.72 -92.50 10.51
C LEU A 398 12.82 -91.53 9.32
N ALA A 399 12.60 -92.00 8.08
CA ALA A 399 12.59 -91.13 6.90
C ALA A 399 11.43 -90.11 6.94
N ARG A 400 10.23 -90.51 7.39
CA ARG A 400 9.09 -89.60 7.56
C ARG A 400 9.31 -88.59 8.67
N THR A 401 9.79 -89.02 9.83
CA THR A 401 10.12 -88.12 10.95
C THR A 401 11.27 -87.18 10.62
N VAL A 402 12.29 -87.64 9.88
CA VAL A 402 13.37 -86.77 9.37
C VAL A 402 12.83 -85.76 8.37
N ASN A 403 11.94 -86.14 7.46
CA ASN A 403 11.37 -85.19 6.48
C ASN A 403 10.42 -84.18 7.15
N ASP A 404 9.64 -84.61 8.14
CA ASP A 404 8.81 -83.73 8.97
C ASP A 404 9.67 -82.80 9.85
N LEU A 405 10.81 -83.28 10.35
CA LEU A 405 11.76 -82.44 11.08
C LEU A 405 12.47 -81.47 10.15
N VAL A 406 12.83 -81.86 8.91
CA VAL A 406 13.42 -80.95 7.92
C VAL A 406 12.44 -79.87 7.51
N THR A 407 11.17 -80.18 7.26
CA THR A 407 10.15 -79.17 6.95
C THR A 407 9.86 -78.26 8.15
N LYS A 408 9.79 -78.81 9.37
CA LYS A 408 9.70 -78.00 10.59
C LYS A 408 10.94 -77.12 10.79
N ILE A 409 12.14 -77.62 10.52
CA ILE A 409 13.40 -76.86 10.59
C ILE A 409 13.42 -75.76 9.53
N GLN A 410 12.99 -76.01 8.30
CA GLN A 410 12.91 -75.00 7.24
C GLN A 410 11.90 -73.90 7.60
N SER A 411 10.70 -74.26 8.08
CA SER A 411 9.72 -73.27 8.55
C SER A 411 10.19 -72.52 9.81
N ALA A 412 10.91 -73.19 10.71
CA ALA A 412 11.55 -72.58 11.87
C ALA A 412 12.70 -71.66 11.45
N GLU A 413 13.48 -71.99 10.42
CA GLU A 413 14.53 -71.16 9.83
C GLU A 413 13.95 -69.93 9.14
N GLU A 414 12.82 -70.05 8.46
CA GLU A 414 12.16 -68.94 7.78
C GLU A 414 11.54 -67.97 8.80
N THR A 415 10.92 -68.51 9.85
CA THR A 415 10.48 -67.70 11.00
C THR A 415 11.65 -67.13 11.80
N THR A 416 12.76 -67.87 12.01
CA THR A 416 13.96 -67.28 12.64
C THR A 416 14.60 -66.23 11.75
N LYS A 417 14.69 -66.39 10.43
CA LYS A 417 15.17 -65.34 9.52
C LYS A 417 14.29 -64.09 9.58
N SER A 418 12.96 -64.26 9.62
CA SER A 418 12.02 -63.14 9.83
C SER A 418 12.27 -62.45 11.16
N THR A 419 12.24 -63.20 12.28
CA THR A 419 12.46 -62.62 13.62
C THR A 419 13.86 -62.06 13.80
N VAL A 420 14.91 -62.62 13.18
CA VAL A 420 16.28 -62.10 13.21
C VAL A 420 16.37 -60.81 12.38
N SER A 421 15.64 -60.71 11.26
CA SER A 421 15.56 -59.45 10.49
C SER A 421 14.76 -58.37 11.23
N GLU A 422 13.67 -58.74 11.91
CA GLU A 422 12.93 -57.84 12.80
C GLU A 422 13.75 -57.43 14.02
N LEU A 423 14.50 -58.36 14.63
CA LEU A 423 15.38 -58.10 15.77
C LEU A 423 16.57 -57.24 15.34
N ALA A 424 17.13 -57.43 14.15
CA ALA A 424 18.19 -56.60 13.60
C ALA A 424 17.68 -55.17 13.34
N LEU A 425 16.45 -55.01 12.84
CA LEU A 425 15.81 -53.70 12.69
C LEU A 425 15.53 -53.05 14.05
N CYS A 426 15.02 -53.81 15.02
CA CYS A 426 14.79 -53.36 16.39
C CYS A 426 16.10 -53.03 17.13
N GLN A 427 17.18 -53.76 16.89
CA GLN A 427 18.51 -53.49 17.43
C GLN A 427 19.09 -52.22 16.80
N ALA A 428 19.04 -52.07 15.48
CA ALA A 428 19.50 -50.86 14.80
C ALA A 428 18.72 -49.62 15.26
N THR A 429 17.40 -49.73 15.44
CA THR A 429 16.57 -48.64 15.97
C THR A 429 16.84 -48.37 17.46
N CYS A 430 17.05 -49.39 18.29
CA CYS A 430 17.47 -49.21 19.69
C CYS A 430 18.88 -48.63 19.83
N GLU A 431 19.83 -49.02 18.97
CA GLU A 431 21.18 -48.47 18.95
C GLU A 431 21.20 -47.02 18.46
N ALA A 432 20.42 -46.69 17.43
CA ALA A 432 20.21 -45.32 17.00
C ALA A 432 19.55 -44.48 18.10
N ALA A 433 18.52 -45.00 18.77
CA ALA A 433 17.86 -44.32 19.89
C ALA A 433 18.78 -44.19 21.11
N ARG A 434 19.63 -45.19 21.42
CA ARG A 434 20.64 -45.10 22.49
C ARG A 434 21.74 -44.11 22.16
N SER A 435 22.23 -44.10 20.92
CA SER A 435 23.20 -43.11 20.45
C SER A 435 22.62 -41.70 20.57
N ASN A 436 21.36 -41.49 20.13
CA ASN A 436 20.65 -40.23 20.29
C ASN A 436 20.44 -39.88 21.77
N ALA A 437 20.07 -40.83 22.62
CA ALA A 437 19.93 -40.61 24.05
C ALA A 437 21.27 -40.26 24.73
N ASP A 438 22.38 -40.85 24.31
CA ASP A 438 23.72 -40.54 24.82
C ASP A 438 24.22 -39.18 24.31
N VAL A 439 23.93 -38.82 23.05
CA VAL A 439 24.16 -37.47 22.51
C VAL A 439 23.34 -36.44 23.28
N LEU A 440 22.05 -36.69 23.53
CA LEU A 440 21.18 -35.81 24.31
C LEU A 440 21.61 -35.73 25.78
N LYS A 441 22.04 -36.84 26.41
CA LYS A 441 22.60 -36.84 27.77
C LYS A 441 23.91 -36.05 27.83
N ARG A 442 24.78 -36.15 26.84
CA ARG A 442 25.99 -35.32 26.73
C ARG A 442 25.60 -33.85 26.56
N ARG A 443 24.67 -33.52 25.66
CA ARG A 443 24.13 -32.15 25.51
C ARG A 443 23.55 -31.62 26.82
N VAL A 444 22.80 -32.42 27.57
CA VAL A 444 22.24 -32.02 28.87
C VAL A 444 23.32 -31.89 29.95
N ALA A 445 24.34 -32.75 29.95
CA ALA A 445 25.46 -32.64 30.89
C ALA A 445 26.32 -31.40 30.60
N GLU A 446 26.66 -31.16 29.33
CA GLU A 446 27.34 -29.96 28.85
C GLU A 446 26.51 -28.71 29.15
N ALA A 447 25.19 -28.76 28.91
CA ALA A 447 24.27 -27.68 29.24
C ALA A 447 24.22 -27.39 30.74
N ARG A 448 24.19 -28.42 31.59
CA ARG A 448 24.25 -28.27 33.05
C ARG A 448 25.59 -27.69 33.51
N GLU A 449 26.69 -28.07 32.88
CA GLU A 449 28.03 -27.54 33.19
C GLU A 449 28.21 -26.10 32.70
N ARG A 450 27.64 -25.73 31.55
CA ARG A 450 27.56 -24.34 31.05
C ARG A 450 26.69 -23.47 31.96
N VAL A 451 25.50 -23.94 32.34
CA VAL A 451 24.61 -23.25 33.30
C VAL A 451 25.26 -23.08 34.67
N ALA A 452 25.99 -24.08 35.17
CA ALA A 452 26.73 -23.98 36.43
C ALA A 452 27.87 -22.95 36.37
N ARG A 453 28.41 -22.67 35.19
CA ARG A 453 29.38 -21.60 34.92
C ARG A 453 28.73 -20.24 34.62
N GLY A 454 27.40 -20.16 34.61
CA GLY A 454 26.65 -18.94 34.30
C GLY A 454 26.50 -18.64 32.81
N GLU A 455 26.83 -19.60 31.95
CA GLU A 455 26.68 -19.53 30.49
C GLU A 455 25.34 -20.14 30.05
N ALA A 456 24.90 -19.82 28.83
CA ALA A 456 23.64 -20.36 28.31
C ALA A 456 23.71 -21.89 28.13
N PRO A 457 22.57 -22.62 28.34
CA PRO A 457 22.53 -24.08 28.27
C PRO A 457 22.99 -24.69 26.94
N ASP A 458 22.73 -24.02 25.81
CA ASP A 458 23.21 -24.40 24.49
C ASP A 458 23.43 -23.16 23.62
N ASP A 459 24.16 -23.32 22.51
CA ASP A 459 24.45 -22.22 21.58
C ASP A 459 23.16 -21.63 20.96
N GLU A 460 22.07 -22.41 20.93
CA GLU A 460 20.74 -21.96 20.51
C GLU A 460 20.03 -21.13 21.58
N ALA A 461 20.12 -21.49 22.86
CA ALA A 461 19.63 -20.66 23.96
C ALA A 461 20.45 -19.38 24.11
N GLU A 462 21.75 -19.40 23.83
CA GLU A 462 22.56 -18.19 23.76
C GLU A 462 22.07 -17.27 22.63
N LYS A 463 21.77 -17.85 21.46
CA LYS A 463 21.17 -17.11 20.33
C LYS A 463 19.75 -16.65 20.63
N ARG A 464 18.92 -17.43 21.34
CA ARG A 464 17.56 -17.02 21.75
C ARG A 464 17.61 -15.91 22.79
N TRP A 465 18.49 -16.00 23.78
CA TRP A 465 18.72 -14.95 24.77
C TRP A 465 19.28 -13.68 24.13
N ALA A 466 20.20 -13.81 23.18
CA ALA A 466 20.69 -12.69 22.39
C ALA A 466 19.58 -12.06 21.52
N ARG A 467 18.71 -12.87 20.91
CA ARG A 467 17.52 -12.40 20.17
C ARG A 467 16.49 -11.69 21.08
N GLU A 468 16.25 -12.24 22.28
CA GLU A 468 15.35 -11.63 23.28
C GLU A 468 15.92 -10.32 23.85
N LEU A 469 17.23 -10.21 24.07
CA LEU A 469 17.87 -8.95 24.45
C LEU A 469 17.88 -7.91 23.32
N ALA A 470 17.94 -8.37 22.06
CA ALA A 470 17.88 -7.51 20.88
C ALA A 470 16.45 -7.06 20.53
N GLY A 471 15.42 -7.57 21.21
CA GLY A 471 14.02 -7.20 20.99
C GLY A 471 13.41 -7.78 19.71
N GLU A 472 13.95 -8.89 19.20
CA GLU A 472 13.37 -9.58 18.05
C GLU A 472 12.25 -10.53 18.48
N ALA A 473 11.06 -10.33 17.92
CA ALA A 473 9.96 -11.28 18.06
C ALA A 473 10.34 -12.64 17.44
N PRO A 474 9.86 -13.77 17.98
CA PRO A 474 10.19 -15.09 17.46
C PRO A 474 9.66 -15.23 16.03
N ALA A 475 10.54 -15.63 15.11
CA ALA A 475 10.13 -16.25 13.86
C ALA A 475 9.44 -17.59 14.18
N GLU A 476 8.21 -17.74 13.69
CA GLU A 476 7.56 -19.01 13.43
C GLU A 476 8.42 -19.78 12.43
N GLU A 477 9.05 -20.89 12.83
CA GLU A 477 9.42 -21.99 11.92
C GLU A 477 9.43 -23.26 12.79
N GLU A 478 8.36 -24.05 12.68
CA GLU A 478 8.19 -25.14 11.72
C GLU A 478 8.73 -26.44 12.33
N ASP A 479 7.76 -27.24 12.80
CA ASP A 479 7.90 -28.69 12.88
C ASP A 479 8.40 -29.20 11.52
N ASP A 480 9.35 -30.11 11.52
CA ASP A 480 9.42 -31.16 10.51
C ASP A 480 9.90 -32.46 11.17
N ASP A 481 9.14 -33.51 10.86
CA ASP A 481 9.17 -34.88 11.36
C ASP A 481 10.52 -35.62 11.28
#